data_AF-A0A1C3WJD7-F1
#
_entry.id   AF-A0A1C3WJD7-F1
#
_cell.length_a   1.000
_cell.length_b   1.000
_cell.length_c   1.000
_cell.angle_alpha   90.00
_cell.angle_beta   90.00
_cell.angle_gamma   90.00
#
_symmetry.space_group_name_H-M   'P 1'
#
loop_
_entity.id
_entity.type
_entity.pdbx_description
1 polymer ?
#
loop_
_entity_poly.entity_id
_entity_poly.type
_entity_poly.pdbx_seq_one_letter_code
_entity_poly.pdbx_strand_id
1 'polypeptide(L)'
;MDTRVDSAGKCPVMHGAQSATGITVMDWWPNALNLDILHQHDGKTNPLGEGFSYREEVKKLDVEALKQDLHALMTDSQAWWPADWGHYGGLMVRMAWHASGSYRTTDGRGGAGTGNQRFAPLNSWPDNANLDKAR
;
A
#
# COMPACT_ATOMS: atom_id res chain seq x y z
N MET A 1 37.07 14.23 -9.49
CA MET A 1 35.63 14.58 -9.58
C MET A 1 35.03 14.20 -8.26
N ASP A 2 34.68 15.21 -7.47
CA ASP A 2 34.16 15.05 -6.11
C ASP A 2 32.73 14.51 -6.22
N THR A 3 32.54 13.21 -5.97
CA THR A 3 31.22 12.61 -5.88
C THR A 3 30.52 13.20 -4.67
N ARG A 4 29.52 14.07 -4.89
CA ARG A 4 28.59 14.45 -3.82
C ARG A 4 28.05 13.17 -3.19
N VAL A 5 28.45 12.90 -1.96
CA VAL A 5 27.89 11.81 -1.17
C VAL A 5 26.49 12.27 -0.76
N ASP A 6 25.50 11.95 -1.58
CA ASP A 6 24.12 12.09 -1.17
C ASP A 6 23.84 11.06 -0.05
N SER A 7 23.49 11.56 1.13
CA SER A 7 23.15 10.74 2.29
C SER A 7 21.67 10.35 2.32
N ALA A 8 20.86 10.86 1.37
CA ALA A 8 19.44 10.53 1.29
C ALA A 8 19.24 9.02 1.05
N GLY A 9 18.42 8.38 1.89
CA GLY A 9 18.04 6.97 1.76
C GLY A 9 18.98 5.94 2.41
N LYS A 10 20.10 6.35 3.03
CA LYS A 10 20.99 5.43 3.76
C LYS A 10 20.50 5.19 5.19
N CYS A 11 20.50 3.93 5.64
CA CYS A 11 20.22 3.59 7.03
C CYS A 11 21.37 4.12 7.93
N PRO A 12 21.09 4.96 8.94
CA PRO A 12 22.14 5.55 9.79
C PRO A 12 22.81 4.54 10.72
N VAL A 13 22.25 3.33 10.84
CA VAL A 13 22.88 2.22 11.56
C VAL A 13 22.95 1.00 10.65
N MET A 14 24.16 0.60 10.29
CA MET A 14 24.44 -0.58 9.44
C MET A 14 24.24 -1.88 10.25
N HIS A 15 23.00 -2.18 10.65
CA HIS A 15 22.67 -3.50 11.18
C HIS A 15 22.45 -4.46 10.00
N GLY A 16 23.25 -5.53 9.94
CA GLY A 16 22.96 -6.68 9.11
C GLY A 16 21.73 -7.40 9.64
N ALA A 17 20.56 -7.09 9.07
CA ALA A 17 19.42 -8.00 9.14
C ALA A 17 19.73 -9.24 8.27
N GLN A 18 19.14 -10.38 8.60
CA GLN A 18 19.25 -11.64 7.82
C GLN A 18 18.68 -11.55 6.39
N SER A 19 18.15 -10.38 5.99
CA SER A 19 17.89 -9.98 4.61
C SER A 19 18.97 -8.97 4.20
N ALA A 20 19.90 -9.40 3.36
CA ALA A 20 21.14 -8.68 3.04
C ALA A 20 20.91 -7.22 2.62
N THR A 21 21.41 -6.28 3.43
CA THR A 21 21.66 -4.88 3.05
C THR A 21 23.12 -4.74 2.61
N GLY A 22 23.48 -5.47 1.54
CA GLY A 22 24.78 -5.35 0.87
C GLY A 22 24.71 -4.38 -0.31
N ILE A 23 25.87 -3.95 -0.80
CA ILE A 23 25.98 -3.19 -2.06
C ILE A 23 25.39 -4.07 -3.18
N THR A 24 24.29 -3.62 -3.76
CA THR A 24 23.63 -4.30 -4.87
C THR A 24 24.45 -4.10 -6.14
N VAL A 25 24.32 -5.00 -7.11
CA VAL A 25 24.90 -4.84 -8.46
C VAL A 25 24.50 -3.48 -9.06
N MET A 26 23.28 -3.02 -8.79
CA MET A 26 22.77 -1.73 -9.29
C MET A 26 23.44 -0.52 -8.67
N ASP A 27 24.04 -0.62 -7.48
CA ASP A 27 24.80 0.48 -6.88
C ASP A 27 26.10 0.77 -7.67
N TRP A 28 26.72 -0.27 -8.24
CA TRP A 28 27.89 -0.14 -9.12
C TRP A 28 27.52 0.29 -10.53
N TRP A 29 26.37 -0.16 -11.03
CA TRP A 29 25.87 0.14 -12.38
C TRP A 29 24.46 0.76 -12.33
N PRO A 30 24.31 2.01 -11.87
CA PRO A 30 22.99 2.62 -11.64
C PRO A 30 22.15 2.81 -12.90
N ASN A 31 22.79 2.84 -14.08
CA ASN A 31 22.13 2.97 -15.38
C ASN A 31 21.94 1.62 -16.11
N ALA A 32 22.26 0.49 -15.47
CA ALA A 32 21.98 -0.82 -16.05
C ALA A 32 20.46 -1.05 -16.19
N LEU A 33 20.07 -1.89 -17.14
CA LEU A 33 18.67 -2.24 -17.35
C LEU A 33 18.12 -2.99 -16.13
N ASN A 34 17.07 -2.45 -15.50
CA ASN A 34 16.40 -3.10 -14.38
C ASN A 34 15.29 -4.03 -14.89
N LEU A 35 15.42 -5.33 -14.60
CA LEU A 35 14.45 -6.37 -14.97
C LEU A 35 13.45 -6.71 -13.86
N ASP A 36 13.52 -6.05 -12.70
CA ASP A 36 12.73 -6.38 -11.52
C ASP A 36 11.24 -6.25 -11.74
N ILE A 37 10.83 -5.29 -12.57
CA ILE A 37 9.43 -5.05 -12.89
C ILE A 37 8.76 -6.25 -13.61
N LEU A 38 9.54 -7.10 -14.27
CA LEU A 38 9.01 -8.22 -15.06
C LEU A 38 8.64 -9.44 -14.19
N HIS A 39 9.06 -9.47 -12.93
CA HIS A 39 8.78 -10.55 -11.99
C HIS A 39 8.04 -10.07 -10.72
N GLN A 40 7.54 -8.83 -10.73
CA GLN A 40 6.64 -8.35 -9.69
C GLN A 40 5.35 -9.17 -9.65
N HIS A 41 4.86 -9.43 -8.43
CA HIS A 41 3.61 -10.17 -8.18
C HIS A 41 3.60 -11.63 -8.66
N ASP A 42 4.75 -12.33 -8.59
CA ASP A 42 4.83 -13.78 -8.85
C ASP A 42 3.95 -14.61 -7.90
N GLY A 43 3.42 -15.73 -8.40
CA GLY A 43 2.53 -16.63 -7.67
C GLY A 43 3.15 -17.22 -6.40
N LYS A 44 4.48 -17.36 -6.36
CA LYS A 44 5.22 -17.85 -5.17
C LYS A 44 4.99 -17.00 -3.92
N THR A 45 4.71 -15.71 -4.11
CA THR A 45 4.49 -14.77 -2.99
C THR A 45 3.03 -14.60 -2.62
N ASN A 46 2.11 -15.21 -3.38
CA ASN A 46 0.68 -15.09 -3.15
C ASN A 46 0.20 -16.12 -2.11
N PRO A 47 -0.26 -15.70 -0.92
CA PRO A 47 -0.68 -16.61 0.13
C PRO A 47 -2.02 -17.31 -0.16
N LEU A 48 -2.78 -16.87 -1.17
CA LEU A 48 -4.09 -17.42 -1.49
C LEU A 48 -4.02 -18.75 -2.27
N GLY A 49 -2.84 -19.08 -2.83
CA GLY A 49 -2.62 -20.31 -3.58
C GLY A 49 -3.15 -20.28 -5.02
N GLU A 50 -2.68 -21.23 -5.83
CA GLU A 50 -2.94 -21.28 -7.28
C GLU A 50 -4.40 -21.56 -7.64
N GLY A 51 -5.13 -22.29 -6.78
CA GLY A 51 -6.53 -22.65 -7.01
C GLY A 51 -7.54 -21.55 -6.65
N PHE A 52 -7.09 -20.41 -6.10
CA PHE A 52 -7.99 -19.38 -5.59
C PHE A 52 -8.52 -18.47 -6.69
N SER A 53 -9.85 -18.33 -6.76
CA SER A 53 -10.52 -17.40 -7.66
C SER A 53 -11.26 -16.31 -6.89
N TYR A 54 -10.65 -15.12 -6.80
CA TYR A 54 -11.27 -13.97 -6.13
C TYR A 54 -12.65 -13.62 -6.71
N ARG A 55 -12.82 -13.77 -8.02
CA ARG A 55 -14.11 -13.52 -8.69
C ARG A 55 -15.20 -14.47 -8.22
N GLU A 56 -14.88 -15.76 -8.06
CA GLU A 56 -15.87 -16.74 -7.60
C GLU A 56 -16.21 -16.56 -6.12
N GLU A 57 -15.25 -16.17 -5.29
CA GLU A 57 -15.53 -15.88 -3.88
C GLU A 57 -16.37 -14.61 -3.69
N VAL A 58 -16.06 -13.53 -4.43
CA VAL A 58 -16.85 -12.28 -4.34
C VAL A 58 -18.30 -12.48 -4.80
N LYS A 59 -18.57 -13.38 -5.77
CA LYS A 59 -19.96 -13.70 -6.17
C LYS A 59 -20.78 -14.33 -5.06
N LYS A 60 -20.15 -15.01 -4.10
CA LYS A 60 -20.82 -15.66 -2.95
C LYS A 60 -21.04 -14.71 -1.78
N LEU A 61 -20.42 -13.53 -1.82
CA LEU A 61 -20.44 -12.57 -0.72
C LEU A 61 -21.85 -12.01 -0.53
N ASP A 62 -22.30 -11.98 0.72
CA ASP A 62 -23.50 -11.22 1.10
C ASP A 62 -23.16 -9.72 1.15
N VAL A 63 -23.42 -9.04 0.04
CA VAL A 63 -23.12 -7.61 -0.12
C VAL A 63 -23.99 -6.75 0.80
N GLU A 64 -25.21 -7.19 1.12
CA GLU A 64 -26.13 -6.41 1.96
C GLU A 64 -25.73 -6.51 3.43
N ALA A 65 -25.36 -7.71 3.91
CA ALA A 65 -24.75 -7.86 5.23
C ALA A 65 -23.47 -7.03 5.37
N LEU A 66 -22.57 -7.10 4.38
CA LEU A 66 -21.34 -6.30 4.39
C LEU A 66 -21.61 -4.78 4.48
N LYS A 67 -22.58 -4.26 3.72
CA LYS A 67 -22.95 -2.84 3.80
C LYS A 67 -23.50 -2.49 5.18
N GLN A 68 -24.34 -3.33 5.77
CA GLN A 68 -24.88 -3.11 7.10
C GLN A 68 -23.76 -3.05 8.14
N ASP A 69 -22.81 -3.97 8.08
CA ASP A 69 -21.64 -3.99 8.96
C ASP A 69 -20.79 -2.72 8.80
N LEU A 70 -20.58 -2.26 7.55
CA LEU A 70 -19.86 -1.01 7.28
C LEU A 70 -20.61 0.20 7.84
N HIS A 71 -21.94 0.26 7.71
CA HIS A 71 -22.75 1.33 8.29
C HIS A 71 -22.69 1.34 9.82
N ALA A 72 -22.72 0.18 10.45
CA ALA A 72 -22.58 0.06 11.90
C ALA A 72 -21.18 0.51 12.37
N LEU A 73 -20.13 0.07 11.68
CA LEU A 73 -18.75 0.47 11.95
C LEU A 73 -18.57 1.99 11.91
N MET A 74 -19.29 2.68 11.02
CA MET A 74 -19.15 4.12 10.88
C MET A 74 -19.42 4.89 12.18
N THR A 75 -20.26 4.39 13.09
CA THR A 75 -20.57 5.05 14.38
C THR A 75 -20.06 4.27 15.60
N ASP A 76 -19.37 3.15 15.40
CA ASP A 76 -18.74 2.36 16.46
C ASP A 76 -17.34 2.90 16.80
N SER A 77 -17.31 4.00 17.55
CA SER A 77 -16.08 4.72 17.88
C SER A 77 -15.11 3.90 18.73
N GLN A 78 -13.86 3.79 18.27
CA GLN A 78 -12.79 3.05 18.92
C GLN A 78 -11.92 3.96 19.80
N ALA A 79 -11.61 3.53 21.03
CA ALA A 79 -10.88 4.35 22.00
C ALA A 79 -9.46 4.76 21.55
N TRP A 80 -8.81 3.95 20.71
CA TRP A 80 -7.46 4.22 20.20
C TRP A 80 -7.44 5.20 19.01
N TRP A 81 -8.60 5.43 18.37
CA TRP A 81 -8.78 6.45 17.33
C TRP A 81 -10.24 6.94 17.32
N PRO A 82 -10.64 7.80 18.26
CA PRO A 82 -12.04 8.20 18.41
C PRO A 82 -12.62 8.84 17.14
N ALA A 83 -13.87 8.54 16.82
CA ALA A 83 -14.54 9.10 15.67
C ALA A 83 -14.88 10.59 15.87
N ASP A 84 -14.47 11.43 14.92
CA ASP A 84 -14.87 12.84 14.91
C ASP A 84 -16.40 12.94 14.81
N TRP A 85 -17.02 13.73 15.70
CA TRP A 85 -18.48 13.85 15.84
C TRP A 85 -19.22 12.51 16.03
N GLY A 86 -18.53 11.47 16.50
CA GLY A 86 -19.09 10.13 16.66
C GLY A 86 -19.30 9.38 15.34
N HIS A 87 -18.68 9.80 14.23
CA HIS A 87 -18.85 9.14 12.94
C HIS A 87 -17.59 9.17 12.05
N TYR A 88 -17.10 8.01 11.60
CA TYR A 88 -15.92 7.86 10.73
C TYR A 88 -16.13 8.23 9.26
N GLY A 89 -17.28 8.81 8.90
CA GLY A 89 -17.70 8.93 7.50
C GLY A 89 -16.73 9.76 6.67
N GLY A 90 -16.32 10.92 7.20
CA GLY A 90 -15.32 11.78 6.55
C GLY A 90 -13.97 11.08 6.36
N LEU A 91 -13.51 10.32 7.37
CA LEU A 91 -12.25 9.57 7.31
C LEU A 91 -12.28 8.49 6.23
N MET A 92 -13.37 7.74 6.14
CA MET A 92 -13.54 6.64 5.18
C MET A 92 -13.70 7.15 3.74
N VAL A 93 -14.43 8.26 3.56
CA VAL A 93 -14.50 8.95 2.26
C VAL A 93 -13.12 9.43 1.82
N ARG A 94 -12.35 10.07 2.72
CA ARG A 94 -10.98 10.48 2.43
C ARG A 94 -10.10 9.28 2.06
N MET A 95 -10.18 8.17 2.79
CA MET A 95 -9.41 6.97 2.48
C MET A 95 -9.67 6.47 1.06
N ALA A 96 -10.95 6.34 0.67
CA ALA A 96 -11.35 5.89 -0.66
C ALA A 96 -10.93 6.87 -1.76
N TRP A 97 -11.05 8.18 -1.50
CA TRP A 97 -10.55 9.22 -2.40
C TRP A 97 -9.03 9.11 -2.61
N HIS A 98 -8.24 9.03 -1.54
CA HIS A 98 -6.78 8.90 -1.64
C HIS A 98 -6.35 7.57 -2.28
N ALA A 99 -7.10 6.49 -2.09
CA ALA A 99 -6.81 5.21 -2.73
C ALA A 99 -6.94 5.31 -4.26
N SER A 100 -7.94 6.04 -4.75
CA SER A 100 -8.21 6.23 -6.19
C SER A 100 -7.44 7.40 -6.82
N GLY A 101 -7.12 8.44 -6.04
CA GLY A 101 -6.56 9.70 -6.51
C GLY A 101 -5.13 9.66 -7.04
N SER A 102 -4.41 8.54 -6.86
CA SER A 102 -3.06 8.35 -7.43
C SER A 102 -3.07 7.98 -8.92
N TYR A 103 -4.25 7.76 -9.51
CA TYR A 103 -4.42 7.38 -10.90
C TYR A 103 -3.92 8.47 -11.87
N ARG A 104 -3.26 8.05 -12.95
CA ARG A 104 -2.81 8.93 -14.04
C ARG A 104 -3.23 8.37 -15.39
N THR A 105 -3.80 9.23 -16.24
CA THR A 105 -4.27 8.85 -17.58
C THR A 105 -3.13 8.59 -18.57
N THR A 106 -1.94 9.14 -18.33
CA THR A 106 -0.80 9.09 -19.27
C THR A 106 -0.21 7.69 -19.45
N ASP A 107 -0.21 6.87 -18.39
CA ASP A 107 0.37 5.52 -18.40
C ASP A 107 -0.53 4.48 -17.69
N GLY A 108 -1.73 4.89 -17.24
CA GLY A 108 -2.71 4.04 -16.59
C GLY A 108 -2.30 3.52 -15.20
N ARG A 109 -1.17 3.99 -14.64
CA ARG A 109 -0.69 3.55 -13.32
C ARG A 109 -1.39 4.30 -12.19
N GLY A 110 -1.31 3.73 -10.99
CA GLY A 110 -1.96 4.25 -9.79
C GLY A 110 -3.42 3.84 -9.70
N GLY A 111 -4.16 4.51 -8.82
CA GLY A 111 -5.56 4.20 -8.52
C GLY A 111 -5.74 3.05 -7.51
N ALA A 112 -7.00 2.69 -7.28
CA ALA A 112 -7.37 1.76 -6.20
C ALA A 112 -7.37 0.28 -6.61
N GLY A 113 -7.18 -0.04 -7.90
CA GLY A 113 -7.40 -1.38 -8.46
C GLY A 113 -6.51 -2.49 -7.89
N THR A 114 -5.35 -2.15 -7.31
CA THR A 114 -4.42 -3.10 -6.70
C THR A 114 -4.38 -3.01 -5.17
N GLY A 115 -5.11 -2.06 -4.56
CA GLY A 115 -5.06 -1.84 -3.11
C GLY A 115 -3.70 -1.38 -2.58
N ASN A 116 -2.85 -0.78 -3.43
CA ASN A 116 -1.47 -0.42 -3.07
C ASN A 116 -1.33 0.62 -1.94
N GLN A 117 -2.42 1.31 -1.54
CA GLN A 117 -2.39 2.25 -0.40
C GLN A 117 -1.93 1.58 0.92
N ARG A 118 -2.06 0.25 1.05
CA ARG A 118 -1.58 -0.50 2.22
C ARG A 118 -0.07 -0.77 2.21
N PHE A 119 0.61 -0.55 1.09
CA PHE A 119 2.03 -0.83 0.91
C PHE A 119 2.85 0.45 0.74
N ALA A 120 4.17 0.32 0.91
CA ALA A 120 5.09 1.39 0.55
C ALA A 120 5.07 1.65 -0.97
N PRO A 121 5.29 2.90 -1.42
CA PRO A 121 5.50 4.09 -0.59
C PRO A 121 4.19 4.75 -0.12
N LEU A 122 3.05 4.38 -0.70
CA LEU A 122 1.77 5.08 -0.52
C LEU A 122 1.30 5.09 0.93
N ASN A 123 1.53 4.00 1.68
CA ASN A 123 1.15 3.91 3.09
C ASN A 123 1.84 4.95 4.00
N SER A 124 2.92 5.58 3.51
CA SER A 124 3.77 6.51 4.26
C SER A 124 3.90 7.87 3.56
N TRP A 125 3.16 8.10 2.48
CA TRP A 125 3.10 9.44 1.88
C TRP A 125 2.51 10.44 2.89
N PRO A 126 3.08 11.65 3.02
CA PRO A 126 2.58 12.65 3.95
C PRO A 126 1.08 12.94 3.77
N ASP A 127 0.61 12.96 2.52
CA ASP A 127 -0.79 13.22 2.19
C ASP A 127 -1.73 12.06 2.60
N ASN A 128 -1.19 10.87 2.87
CA ASN A 128 -1.92 9.72 3.39
C ASN A 128 -1.81 9.58 4.91
N ALA A 129 -1.32 10.62 5.61
CA ALA A 129 -1.22 10.61 7.07
C ALA A 129 -2.56 10.23 7.73
N ASN A 130 -2.46 9.36 8.74
CA ASN A 130 -3.55 8.77 9.51
C ASN A 130 -4.52 7.86 8.74
N LEU A 131 -4.33 7.66 7.43
CA LEU A 131 -5.07 6.63 6.70
C LEU A 131 -4.62 5.21 7.06
N ASP A 132 -3.51 5.07 7.80
CA ASP A 132 -3.14 3.83 8.48
C ASP A 132 -4.08 3.45 9.61
N LYS A 133 -4.80 4.40 10.22
CA LYS A 133 -5.84 4.15 11.22
C LYS A 133 -7.21 3.88 10.59
N ALA A 134 -7.40 4.34 9.35
CA ALA A 134 -8.65 4.16 8.61
C ALA A 134 -8.78 2.75 7.99
N ARG A 135 -7.66 2.07 7.73
CA ARG A 135 -7.61 0.71 7.18
C ARG A 135 -7.73 -0.33 8.27
#